data_AF-A0A2A8H1G6-F1
#
_entry.id   AF-A0A2A8H1G6-F1
#
_cell.length_a   1.000
_cell.length_b   1.000
_cell.length_c   1.000
_cell.angle_alpha   90.00
_cell.angle_beta   90.00
_cell.angle_gamma   90.00
#
_symmetry.space_group_name_H-M   'P 1'
#
loop_
_entity.id
_entity.type
_entity.pdbx_description
1 polymer ?
#
loop_
_entity_poly.entity_id
_entity_poly.type
_entity_poly.pdbx_seq_one_letter_code
_entity_poly.pdbx_strand_id
1 'polypeptide(L)'
;MTNENQEFPNLFIPELVPTIPITPDQEVALLNLIQQMQTAINVYLDNPNPGNTVALQTSLTNLYNFLVNTFPTQQERDATRYTLFLTSGVSSRLNAAKPADVPHIAMMLQSLYTLISEFMMTNVVR
;
A
#
# COMPACT_ATOMS: atom_id res chain seq x y z
N MET A 1 -17.70 9.86 -56.14
CA MET A 1 -17.96 9.16 -54.87
C MET A 1 -16.92 8.06 -54.74
N THR A 2 -15.80 8.36 -54.10
CA THR A 2 -14.75 7.39 -53.79
C THR A 2 -14.83 7.15 -52.29
N ASN A 3 -15.36 5.99 -51.91
CA ASN A 3 -15.39 5.52 -50.54
C ASN A 3 -13.98 5.03 -50.19
N GLU A 4 -13.17 5.90 -49.61
CA GLU A 4 -11.95 5.48 -48.93
C GLU A 4 -12.37 4.92 -47.56
N ASN A 5 -12.35 3.59 -47.44
CA ASN A 5 -12.44 2.93 -46.15
C ASN A 5 -11.21 3.34 -45.33
N GLN A 6 -11.37 4.31 -44.43
CA GLN A 6 -10.40 4.59 -43.38
C GLN A 6 -10.38 3.38 -42.44
N GLU A 7 -9.55 2.39 -42.77
CA GLU A 7 -9.09 1.39 -41.82
C GLU A 7 -8.27 2.14 -40.77
N PHE A 8 -8.89 2.47 -39.64
CA PHE A 8 -8.16 2.89 -38.46
C PHE A 8 -7.27 1.72 -38.04
N PRO A 9 -5.93 1.82 -38.10
CA PRO A 9 -5.10 0.78 -37.56
C PRO A 9 -5.48 0.61 -36.09
N ASN A 10 -5.86 -0.60 -35.71
CA ASN A 10 -6.05 -1.02 -34.33
C ASN A 10 -4.72 -0.83 -33.60
N LEU A 11 -4.47 0.40 -33.16
CA LEU A 11 -3.44 0.73 -32.20
C LEU A 11 -3.95 0.21 -30.86
N PHE A 12 -3.83 -1.11 -30.65
CA PHE A 12 -3.63 -1.65 -29.32
C PHE A 12 -2.30 -1.10 -28.82
N ILE A 13 -2.28 0.18 -28.44
CA ILE A 13 -1.27 0.68 -27.53
C ILE A 13 -1.66 0.00 -26.22
N PRO A 14 -0.86 -0.94 -25.68
CA PRO A 14 -1.07 -1.35 -24.31
C PRO A 14 -1.08 -0.05 -23.52
N GLU A 15 -2.11 0.21 -22.71
CA GLU A 15 -1.96 1.20 -21.66
C GLU A 15 -0.73 0.76 -20.86
N LEU A 16 0.41 1.40 -21.12
CA LEU A 16 1.54 1.37 -20.23
C LEU A 16 1.02 2.09 -18.99
N VAL A 17 0.34 1.34 -18.12
CA VAL A 17 0.13 1.76 -16.74
C VAL A 17 1.52 2.16 -16.28
N PRO A 18 1.77 3.43 -15.96
CA PRO A 18 3.11 3.86 -15.64
C PRO A 18 3.59 3.08 -14.42
N THR A 19 4.42 2.06 -14.64
CA THR A 19 4.95 1.25 -13.56
C THR A 19 6.02 2.09 -12.87
N ILE A 20 5.89 2.24 -11.57
CA ILE A 20 6.94 2.85 -10.76
C ILE A 20 7.98 1.76 -10.56
N PRO A 21 9.17 1.84 -11.17
CA PRO A 21 10.14 0.78 -11.06
C PRO A 21 10.59 0.63 -9.61
N ILE A 22 10.32 -0.55 -9.02
CA ILE A 22 10.86 -0.95 -7.71
C ILE A 22 12.14 -1.74 -7.97
N THR A 23 13.26 -1.36 -7.35
CA THR A 23 14.51 -2.13 -7.42
C THR A 23 14.42 -3.41 -6.59
N PRO A 24 15.24 -4.45 -6.87
CA PRO A 24 15.23 -5.67 -6.05
C PRO A 24 15.46 -5.41 -4.55
N ASP A 25 16.34 -4.47 -4.19
CA ASP A 25 16.59 -4.11 -2.79
C ASP A 25 15.39 -3.42 -2.15
N GLN A 26 14.69 -2.55 -2.89
CA GLN A 26 13.46 -1.92 -2.43
C GLN A 26 12.32 -2.93 -2.27
N GLU A 27 12.22 -3.91 -3.15
CA GLU A 27 11.25 -5.00 -3.06
C GLU A 27 11.50 -5.84 -1.79
N VAL A 28 12.75 -6.25 -1.54
CA VAL A 28 13.13 -6.99 -0.32
C VAL A 28 12.82 -6.18 0.94
N ALA A 29 13.16 -4.89 0.95
CA ALA A 29 12.86 -4.01 2.08
C ALA A 29 11.34 -3.89 2.32
N LEU A 30 10.55 -3.72 1.26
CA LEU A 30 9.10 -3.64 1.33
C LEU A 30 8.47 -4.95 1.83
N LEU A 31 8.93 -6.11 1.33
CA LEU A 31 8.47 -7.43 1.79
C LEU A 31 8.75 -7.64 3.28
N ASN A 32 9.93 -7.26 3.76
CA ASN A 32 10.27 -7.34 5.19
C ASN A 32 9.33 -6.47 6.04
N LEU A 33 9.02 -5.26 5.59
CA LEU A 33 8.07 -4.37 6.27
C LEU A 33 6.64 -4.93 6.28
N ILE A 34 6.22 -5.55 5.18
CA ILE A 34 4.90 -6.22 5.10
C ILE A 34 4.82 -7.39 6.09
N GLN A 35 5.86 -8.22 6.19
CA GLN A 35 5.90 -9.34 7.14
C GLN A 35 5.87 -8.87 8.60
N GLN A 36 6.62 -7.81 8.93
CA GLN A 36 6.58 -7.19 10.25
C GLN A 36 5.18 -6.66 10.56
N MET A 37 4.54 -6.01 9.58
CA MET A 37 3.19 -5.48 9.72
C MET A 37 2.15 -6.58 9.93
N GLN A 38 2.17 -7.65 9.13
CA GLN A 38 1.27 -8.80 9.33
C GLN A 38 1.40 -9.38 10.75
N THR A 39 2.64 -9.54 11.23
CA THR A 39 2.91 -10.06 12.58
C THR A 39 2.30 -9.14 13.63
N ALA A 40 2.54 -7.83 13.53
CA ALA A 40 2.01 -6.85 14.48
C ALA A 40 0.48 -6.75 14.44
N ILE A 41 -0.13 -6.88 13.25
CA ILE A 41 -1.59 -6.93 13.07
C ILE A 41 -2.15 -8.12 13.84
N ASN A 42 -1.63 -9.33 13.62
CA ASN A 42 -2.16 -10.52 14.27
C ASN A 42 -2.05 -10.42 15.80
N VAL A 43 -0.87 -10.00 16.30
CA VAL A 43 -0.64 -9.80 17.73
C VAL A 43 -1.62 -8.78 18.34
N TYR A 44 -1.90 -7.69 17.63
CA TYR A 44 -2.89 -6.69 18.07
C TYR A 44 -4.32 -7.22 18.04
N LEU A 45 -4.73 -7.91 16.97
CA LEU A 45 -6.09 -8.43 16.83
C LEU A 45 -6.39 -9.55 17.84
N ASP A 46 -5.41 -10.38 18.16
CA ASP A 46 -5.53 -11.44 19.17
C ASP A 46 -5.64 -10.86 20.59
N ASN A 47 -4.92 -9.76 20.87
CA ASN A 47 -4.91 -9.13 22.19
C ASN A 47 -4.67 -7.61 22.08
N PRO A 48 -5.73 -6.79 21.95
CA PRO A 48 -5.62 -5.34 21.76
C PRO A 48 -5.32 -4.65 23.11
N ASN A 49 -4.05 -4.67 23.51
CA ASN A 49 -3.54 -3.98 24.69
C ASN A 49 -2.56 -2.85 24.29
N PRO A 50 -2.20 -1.94 25.22
CA PRO A 50 -1.35 -0.79 24.89
C PRO A 50 0.01 -1.16 24.26
N GLY A 51 0.65 -2.24 24.70
CA GLY A 51 1.92 -2.69 24.14
C GLY A 51 1.78 -3.15 22.69
N ASN A 52 0.73 -3.92 22.40
CA ASN A 52 0.44 -4.40 21.05
C ASN A 52 -0.01 -3.26 20.11
N THR A 53 -0.74 -2.26 20.64
CA THR A 53 -1.06 -1.03 19.90
C THR A 53 0.20 -0.29 19.47
N VAL A 54 1.15 -0.07 20.38
CA VAL A 54 2.42 0.61 20.08
C VAL A 54 3.26 -0.17 19.06
N ALA A 55 3.30 -1.50 19.17
CA ALA A 55 4.00 -2.36 18.22
C ALA A 55 3.41 -2.23 16.80
N LEU A 56 2.08 -2.28 16.68
CA LEU A 56 1.39 -2.09 15.40
C LEU A 56 1.62 -0.68 14.83
N GLN A 57 1.54 0.36 15.67
CA GLN A 57 1.83 1.73 15.24
C GLN A 57 3.26 1.88 14.72
N THR A 58 4.23 1.30 15.41
CA THR A 58 5.64 1.33 14.99
C THR A 58 5.79 0.67 13.62
N SER A 59 5.14 -0.47 13.39
CA SER A 59 5.16 -1.12 12.08
C SER A 59 4.53 -0.26 10.98
N LEU A 60 3.40 0.40 11.25
CA LEU A 60 2.74 1.29 10.29
C LEU A 60 3.59 2.53 9.99
N THR A 61 4.25 3.10 11.01
CA THR A 61 5.18 4.22 10.85
C THR A 61 6.40 3.82 10.02
N ASN A 62 6.97 2.63 10.23
CA ASN A 62 8.10 2.15 9.43
C ASN A 62 7.72 1.99 7.95
N LEU A 63 6.54 1.40 7.68
CA LEU A 63 6.01 1.31 6.32
C LEU A 63 5.78 2.69 5.70
N TYR A 64 5.14 3.60 6.43
CA TYR A 64 4.91 4.97 5.98
C TYR A 64 6.23 5.67 5.62
N ASN A 65 7.21 5.62 6.51
CA ASN A 65 8.51 6.24 6.29
C ASN A 65 9.26 5.64 5.10
N PHE A 66 9.18 4.32 4.91
CA PHE A 66 9.74 3.66 3.74
C PHE A 66 9.11 4.18 2.45
N LEU A 67 7.77 4.21 2.36
CA LEU A 67 7.06 4.71 1.19
C LEU A 67 7.39 6.19 0.93
N VAL A 68 7.48 7.00 1.98
CA VAL A 68 7.87 8.41 1.86
C VAL A 68 9.28 8.54 1.29
N ASN A 69 10.26 7.82 1.83
CA ASN A 69 11.66 8.03 1.45
C ASN A 69 12.04 7.36 0.12
N THR A 70 11.37 6.26 -0.24
CA THR A 70 11.71 5.45 -1.42
C THR A 70 11.09 6.00 -2.71
N PHE A 71 9.93 6.66 -2.60
CA PHE A 71 9.10 7.06 -3.75
C PHE A 71 8.85 8.59 -3.78
N PRO A 72 9.90 9.43 -3.91
CA PRO A 72 9.79 10.87 -3.67
C PRO A 72 9.16 11.69 -4.81
N THR A 73 9.15 11.18 -6.05
CA THR A 73 8.64 11.94 -7.19
C THR A 73 7.12 12.03 -7.19
N GLN A 74 6.54 13.01 -7.90
CA GLN A 74 5.09 13.22 -7.89
C GLN A 74 4.31 12.00 -8.41
N GLN A 75 4.78 11.38 -9.49
CA GLN A 75 4.15 10.16 -10.03
C GLN A 75 4.17 9.01 -9.01
N GLU A 76 5.27 8.83 -8.29
CA GLU A 76 5.38 7.77 -7.29
C GLU A 76 4.55 8.07 -6.03
N ARG A 77 4.44 9.35 -5.68
CA ARG A 77 3.53 9.83 -4.64
C ARG A 77 2.08 9.58 -5.01
N ASP A 78 1.69 9.81 -6.26
CA ASP A 78 0.32 9.59 -6.72
C ASP A 78 -0.07 8.11 -6.61
N ALA A 79 0.85 7.18 -6.92
CA ALA A 79 0.59 5.75 -6.75
C ALA A 79 0.59 5.28 -5.29
N THR A 80 1.41 5.88 -4.41
CA THR A 80 1.49 5.49 -2.99
C THR A 80 0.52 6.25 -2.09
N ARG A 81 -0.15 7.28 -2.60
CA ARG A 81 -0.99 8.23 -1.83
C ARG A 81 -2.06 7.54 -0.98
N TYR A 82 -2.79 6.57 -1.53
CA TYR A 82 -3.84 5.89 -0.78
C TYR A 82 -3.26 5.02 0.34
N THR A 83 -2.13 4.37 0.11
CA THR A 83 -1.40 3.61 1.13
C THR A 83 -0.89 4.52 2.24
N LEU A 84 -0.33 5.69 1.90
CA LEU A 84 0.11 6.72 2.85
C LEU A 84 -1.07 7.29 3.67
N PHE A 85 -2.21 7.52 3.03
CA PHE A 85 -3.42 7.97 3.70
C PHE A 85 -3.95 6.93 4.70
N LEU A 86 -4.08 5.66 4.28
CA LEU A 86 -4.58 4.60 5.15
C LEU A 86 -3.64 4.31 6.32
N THR A 87 -2.33 4.24 6.09
CA THR A 87 -1.35 4.03 7.19
C THR A 87 -1.47 5.13 8.25
N SER A 88 -1.56 6.40 7.85
CA SER A 88 -1.76 7.52 8.77
C SER A 88 -3.11 7.46 9.49
N GLY A 89 -4.18 7.12 8.76
CA GLY A 89 -5.53 6.98 9.30
C GLY A 89 -5.65 5.86 10.35
N VAL A 90 -5.06 4.69 10.07
CA VAL A 90 -5.01 3.56 11.03
C VAL A 90 -4.21 3.95 12.26
N SER A 91 -3.02 4.52 12.11
CA SER A 91 -2.18 4.95 13.24
C SER A 91 -2.88 5.96 14.15
N SER A 92 -3.58 6.92 13.56
CA SER A 92 -4.38 7.90 14.30
C SER A 92 -5.53 7.24 15.06
N ARG A 93 -6.19 6.26 14.46
CA ARG A 93 -7.31 5.55 15.09
C ARG A 93 -6.87 4.62 16.21
N LEU A 94 -5.70 4.00 16.07
CA LEU A 94 -5.05 3.19 17.11
C LEU A 94 -4.77 4.00 18.39
N ASN A 95 -4.38 5.27 18.27
CA ASN A 95 -4.11 6.14 19.41
C ASN A 95 -5.34 6.40 20.30
N ALA A 96 -6.54 6.35 19.73
CA ALA A 96 -7.79 6.62 20.43
C ALA A 96 -8.68 5.36 20.54
N ALA A 97 -8.15 4.19 20.20
CA ALA A 97 -8.92 2.97 20.04
C ALA A 97 -9.51 2.49 21.38
N LYS A 98 -10.80 2.19 21.36
CA LYS A 98 -11.48 1.44 22.40
C LYS A 98 -11.65 -0.01 21.93
N PRO A 99 -11.93 -0.97 22.83
CA PRO A 99 -12.17 -2.36 22.44
C PRO A 99 -13.25 -2.52 21.34
N ALA A 100 -14.28 -1.68 21.35
CA ALA A 100 -15.33 -1.67 20.33
C ALA A 100 -14.85 -1.24 18.92
N ASP A 101 -13.71 -0.56 18.82
CA ASP A 101 -13.17 -0.09 17.53
C ASP A 101 -12.37 -1.15 16.77
N VAL A 102 -11.99 -2.25 17.45
CA VAL A 102 -11.13 -3.31 16.92
C VAL A 102 -11.64 -3.88 15.58
N PRO A 103 -12.94 -4.23 15.41
CA PRO A 103 -13.43 -4.74 14.12
C PRO A 103 -13.25 -3.74 12.97
N HIS A 104 -13.45 -2.45 13.23
CA HIS A 104 -13.25 -1.42 12.20
C HIS A 104 -11.76 -1.20 11.91
N ILE A 105 -10.89 -1.27 12.92
CA ILE A 105 -9.44 -1.24 12.71
C ILE A 105 -9.01 -2.44 11.85
N ALA A 106 -9.55 -3.64 12.11
CA ALA A 106 -9.28 -4.83 11.30
C ALA A 106 -9.67 -4.64 9.83
N MET A 107 -10.83 -4.04 9.55
CA MET A 107 -11.24 -3.72 8.16
C MET A 107 -10.27 -2.75 7.48
N MET A 108 -9.84 -1.69 8.17
CA MET A 108 -8.88 -0.74 7.60
C MET A 108 -7.51 -1.39 7.34
N LEU A 109 -7.04 -2.25 8.24
CA LEU A 109 -5.80 -3.02 8.08
C LEU A 109 -5.89 -3.98 6.90
N GLN A 110 -7.04 -4.63 6.70
CA GLN A 110 -7.28 -5.47 5.53
C GLN A 110 -7.24 -4.67 4.23
N SER A 111 -7.87 -3.49 4.19
CA SER A 111 -7.80 -2.60 3.02
C SER A 111 -6.37 -2.16 2.72
N LEU A 112 -5.60 -1.82 3.76
CA LEU A 112 -4.19 -1.47 3.62
C LEU A 112 -3.38 -2.63 3.02
N TYR A 113 -3.60 -3.85 3.50
CA TYR A 113 -2.93 -5.04 2.98
C TYR A 113 -3.22 -5.28 1.49
N THR A 114 -4.48 -5.10 1.07
CA THR A 114 -4.88 -5.20 -0.34
C THR A 114 -4.18 -4.17 -1.21
N LEU A 115 -4.15 -2.89 -0.80
CA LEU A 115 -3.48 -1.84 -1.58
C LEU A 115 -1.98 -2.08 -1.75
N ILE A 116 -1.31 -2.55 -0.71
CA ILE A 116 0.13 -2.86 -0.80
C ILE A 116 0.38 -4.03 -1.73
N SER A 117 -0.49 -5.05 -1.67
CA SER A 117 -0.40 -6.22 -2.56
C SER A 117 -0.59 -5.83 -4.03
N GLU A 118 -1.57 -4.97 -4.32
CA GLU A 118 -1.80 -4.42 -5.65
C GLU A 118 -0.62 -3.57 -6.14
N PHE A 119 -0.07 -2.70 -5.28
CA PHE A 119 1.11 -1.91 -5.59
C PHE A 119 2.30 -2.80 -5.98
N MET A 120 2.57 -3.87 -5.23
CA MET A 120 3.62 -4.84 -5.55
C MET A 120 3.37 -5.53 -6.91
N MET A 121 2.15 -6.01 -7.16
CA MET A 121 1.83 -6.73 -8.40
C MET A 121 1.95 -5.86 -9.65
N THR A 122 1.67 -4.56 -9.53
CA THR A 122 1.64 -3.62 -10.67
C THR A 122 2.97 -2.91 -10.92
N ASN A 123 3.86 -2.83 -9.93
CA ASN A 123 5.07 -1.99 -9.99
C ASN A 123 6.40 -2.77 -9.85
N VAL A 124 6.37 -4.05 -9.43
CA VAL A 124 7.57 -4.88 -9.46
C VAL A 124 7.89 -5.24 -10.91
N VAL A 125 8.99 -4.69 -11.43
CA VAL A 125 9.53 -5.06 -12.74
C VAL A 125 10.34 -6.33 -12.56
N ARG A 126 9.89 -7.43 -13.18
CA ARG A 126 10.60 -8.72 -13.22
C ARG A 126 11.48 -8.84 -14.45
#